data_AF-A0A1Q3G248-F1
#
_entry.id   AF-A0A1Q3G248-F1
#
_cell.length_a   1.000
_cell.length_b   1.000
_cell.length_c   1.000
_cell.angle_alpha   90.00
_cell.angle_beta   90.00
_cell.angle_gamma   90.00
#
_symmetry.space_group_name_H-M   'P 1'
#
loop_
_entity.id
_entity.type
_entity.pdbx_description
1 polymer ?
#
loop_
_entity_poly.entity_id
_entity_poly.type
_entity_poly.pdbx_seq_one_letter_code
_entity_poly.pdbx_strand_id
1 'polypeptide(L)'
;MLCGSAPEINCIEPDFTAAGAKEWDRRLTPRERAEALFVPAKNVVREPSPGIQNAADPKWPVASYWPVYLSNFMVNEWDEQFWYDQVSDFFAHHGLQTRMIYFHTLDAEFLQIQKHCSLIDALVYFRSEQEAKRAIATCHRSLYYGHKLNVMSGRTPEYFCNERSVRLVRNDLEAMQKPETSIENVLTPFGRVEFATRQSEDSIVMEFTNTDCMVQALSSQNSWKPIQLRGQVQKQRFVEADVKSGISWLIESQEGYLQQRPRPEVSQYFEDGIQPIVETRWKPPQTPKHSRERKDRDEHLKQLWKQKKKEVRFQKLSKWQKNKLYQNLCKEVGYGMKPGKKVRKVQQNVLKSVNFFLRTRDKPTLTQEAMVERVRVRNALLNVLHVANVVKRAQ
;
A
#
# COMPACT_ATOMS: atom_id res chain seq x y z
N MET A 1 15.36 -13.24 49.52
CA MET A 1 15.80 -14.66 49.59
C MET A 1 14.61 -15.48 49.10
N LEU A 2 14.64 -16.25 48.01
CA LEU A 2 15.71 -16.95 47.31
C LEU A 2 15.51 -16.81 45.79
N CYS A 3 16.61 -16.59 45.07
CA CYS A 3 16.69 -16.70 43.62
C CYS A 3 16.73 -18.18 43.23
N GLY A 4 15.90 -18.59 42.28
CA GLY A 4 15.96 -19.93 41.66
C GLY A 4 16.81 -19.88 40.40
N SER A 5 17.95 -20.56 40.44
CA SER A 5 18.94 -20.72 39.38
C SER A 5 18.37 -21.47 38.18
N ALA A 6 18.68 -21.00 36.96
CA ALA A 6 18.44 -21.75 35.73
C ALA A 6 19.45 -22.91 35.61
N PRO A 7 19.07 -24.07 35.04
CA PRO A 7 20.02 -25.13 34.74
C PRO A 7 20.87 -24.77 33.51
N GLU A 8 22.19 -24.88 33.67
CA GLU A 8 23.17 -24.88 32.57
C GLU A 8 22.90 -26.08 31.66
N ILE A 9 22.35 -25.82 30.47
CA ILE A 9 22.30 -26.80 29.39
C ILE A 9 23.52 -26.56 28.51
N ASN A 10 24.41 -27.54 28.48
CA ASN A 10 25.60 -27.62 27.64
C ASN A 10 25.33 -27.12 26.22
N CYS A 11 25.89 -25.96 25.88
CA CYS A 11 26.03 -25.49 24.51
C CYS A 11 27.07 -26.35 23.81
N ILE A 12 26.64 -27.36 23.07
CA ILE A 12 27.46 -27.96 22.03
C ILE A 12 27.60 -26.90 20.92
N GLU A 13 28.80 -26.35 20.76
CA GLU A 13 29.12 -25.50 19.61
C GLU A 13 28.89 -26.33 18.32
N PRO A 14 28.12 -25.82 17.35
CA PRO A 14 27.97 -26.50 16.08
C PRO A 14 29.28 -26.44 15.28
N ASP A 15 29.73 -27.60 14.82
CA ASP A 15 30.85 -27.73 13.89
C ASP A 15 30.42 -27.21 12.51
N PHE A 16 31.08 -26.14 12.03
CA PHE A 16 30.77 -25.45 10.77
C PHE A 16 31.56 -25.99 9.57
N THR A 17 32.01 -27.24 9.60
CA THR A 17 32.76 -27.84 8.49
C THR A 17 31.87 -28.54 7.46
N ALA A 18 30.85 -27.85 6.95
CA ALA A 18 30.19 -28.27 5.70
C ALA A 18 31.09 -27.91 4.49
N ALA A 19 31.50 -28.91 3.72
CA ALA A 19 32.28 -28.72 2.49
C ALA A 19 31.46 -27.91 1.46
N GLY A 20 31.83 -26.65 1.26
CA GLY A 20 31.19 -25.73 0.29
C GLY A 20 30.87 -24.34 0.85
N ALA A 21 30.77 -24.16 2.18
CA ALA A 21 30.39 -22.88 2.78
C ALA A 21 31.47 -21.78 2.66
N LYS A 22 32.76 -22.17 2.57
CA LYS A 22 33.90 -21.22 2.59
C LYS A 22 34.04 -20.35 1.34
N GLU A 23 33.43 -20.73 0.22
CA GLU A 23 33.61 -20.03 -1.06
C GLU A 23 32.64 -18.84 -1.23
N TRP A 24 31.48 -18.92 -0.59
CA TRP A 24 30.45 -17.86 -0.59
C TRP A 24 30.69 -16.78 0.46
N ASP A 25 31.23 -17.17 1.62
CA ASP A 25 31.47 -16.29 2.78
C ASP A 25 32.58 -15.25 2.55
N ARG A 26 33.46 -15.51 1.55
CA ARG A 26 34.53 -14.57 1.15
C ARG A 26 34.03 -13.36 0.36
N ARG A 27 32.80 -13.40 -0.17
CA ARG A 27 32.25 -12.33 -1.02
C ARG A 27 31.39 -11.33 -0.26
N LEU A 28 31.06 -11.60 1.00
CA LEU A 28 30.19 -10.76 1.80
C LEU A 28 31.00 -9.83 2.72
N THR A 29 30.66 -8.55 2.64
CA THR A 29 31.13 -7.52 3.57
C THR A 29 30.69 -7.84 5.01
N PRO A 30 31.38 -7.32 6.04
CA PRO A 30 30.98 -7.54 7.43
C PRO A 30 29.54 -7.13 7.74
N ARG A 31 29.01 -6.12 7.03
CA ARG A 31 27.62 -5.69 7.12
C ARG A 31 26.65 -6.68 6.48
N GLU A 32 26.98 -7.22 5.31
CA GLU A 32 26.20 -8.28 4.67
C GLU A 32 26.22 -9.57 5.50
N ARG A 33 27.32 -9.87 6.21
CA ARG A 33 27.37 -10.96 7.19
C ARG A 33 26.45 -10.72 8.39
N ALA A 34 26.38 -9.51 8.92
CA ALA A 34 25.48 -9.16 10.01
C ALA A 34 23.99 -9.17 9.58
N GLU A 35 23.70 -8.81 8.33
CA GLU A 35 22.36 -8.87 7.73
C GLU A 35 21.98 -10.31 7.28
N ALA A 36 22.96 -11.14 6.91
CA ALA A 36 22.79 -12.55 6.50
C ALA A 36 22.75 -13.56 7.65
N LEU A 37 22.93 -13.12 8.90
CA LEU A 37 22.58 -13.89 10.09
C LEU A 37 21.06 -13.93 10.24
N PHE A 38 20.39 -14.44 9.21
CA PHE A 38 19.12 -15.10 9.36
C PHE A 38 19.39 -16.26 10.32
N VAL A 39 18.80 -16.21 11.51
CA VAL A 39 18.60 -17.43 12.29
C VAL A 39 17.32 -18.01 11.70
N PRO A 40 17.38 -18.95 10.73
CA PRO A 40 16.20 -19.73 10.44
C PRO A 40 15.75 -20.27 11.79
N ALA A 41 14.51 -20.00 12.18
CA ALA A 41 13.89 -20.82 13.22
C ALA A 41 14.12 -22.24 12.72
N LYS A 42 14.97 -23.02 13.41
CA LYS A 42 15.31 -24.38 12.99
C LYS A 42 13.99 -25.04 12.65
N ASN A 43 13.70 -25.20 11.36
CA ASN A 43 12.55 -25.89 10.85
C ASN A 43 12.86 -27.37 11.06
N VAL A 44 12.94 -27.77 12.33
CA VAL A 44 12.58 -29.13 12.66
C VAL A 44 11.13 -29.19 12.24
N VAL A 45 10.86 -29.92 11.16
CA VAL A 45 9.53 -30.35 10.77
C VAL A 45 9.04 -31.27 11.91
N ARG A 46 8.73 -30.69 13.06
CA ARG A 46 7.85 -31.30 14.02
C ARG A 46 6.46 -30.99 13.50
N GLU A 47 5.73 -32.05 13.19
CA GLU A 47 4.28 -31.97 13.17
C GLU A 47 3.83 -31.16 14.39
N PRO A 48 2.91 -30.19 14.23
CA PRO A 48 2.54 -29.33 15.33
C PRO A 48 2.05 -30.20 16.49
N SER A 49 2.79 -30.18 17.60
CA SER A 49 2.34 -30.78 18.84
C SER A 49 0.97 -30.21 19.19
N PRO A 50 -0.02 -31.04 19.56
CA PRO A 50 -1.37 -30.58 19.87
C PRO A 50 -1.35 -29.82 21.19
N GLY A 51 -1.03 -28.53 21.15
CA GLY A 51 -0.86 -27.70 22.32
C GLY A 51 -1.37 -26.29 22.07
N ILE A 52 -2.59 -26.04 22.56
CA ILE A 52 -3.28 -24.74 22.65
C ILE A 52 -3.85 -24.25 21.31
N GLN A 53 -4.88 -24.96 20.84
CA GLN A 53 -5.79 -24.48 19.81
C GLN A 53 -6.80 -23.50 20.44
N ASN A 54 -6.64 -22.19 20.21
CA ASN A 54 -7.77 -21.24 20.20
C ASN A 54 -8.56 -21.38 18.89
N ALA A 55 -8.76 -22.61 18.42
CA ALA A 55 -9.61 -22.90 17.28
C ALA A 55 -11.03 -23.08 17.82
N ALA A 56 -11.88 -22.08 17.61
CA ALA A 56 -13.29 -22.14 18.00
C ALA A 56 -14.06 -23.28 17.29
N ASP A 57 -13.46 -23.97 16.32
CA ASP A 57 -14.00 -25.16 15.68
C ASP A 57 -12.87 -26.06 15.15
N PRO A 58 -12.58 -27.22 15.78
CA PRO A 58 -11.56 -28.15 15.29
C PRO A 58 -11.92 -28.81 13.95
N LYS A 59 -13.18 -28.70 13.49
CA LYS A 59 -13.60 -29.18 12.15
C LYS A 59 -13.30 -28.17 11.04
N TRP A 60 -12.94 -26.93 11.40
CA TRP A 60 -12.61 -25.91 10.42
C TRP A 60 -11.27 -26.25 9.72
N PRO A 61 -11.23 -26.45 8.38
CA PRO A 61 -10.05 -27.00 7.69
C PRO A 61 -8.75 -26.20 7.86
N VAL A 62 -8.87 -24.90 8.15
CA VAL A 62 -7.72 -24.00 8.35
C VAL A 62 -7.54 -23.59 9.82
N ALA A 63 -8.22 -24.27 10.75
CA ALA A 63 -8.09 -24.07 12.21
C ALA A 63 -6.64 -24.20 12.70
N SER A 64 -5.85 -25.10 12.10
CA SER A 64 -4.46 -25.34 12.47
C SER A 64 -3.50 -24.23 12.04
N TYR A 65 -3.94 -23.30 11.20
CA TYR A 65 -3.14 -22.19 10.71
C TYR A 65 -3.46 -20.91 11.49
N TRP A 66 -2.68 -19.86 11.26
CA TRP A 66 -2.82 -18.56 11.93
C TRP A 66 -2.94 -17.45 10.88
N PRO A 67 -4.16 -16.98 10.59
CA PRO A 67 -4.36 -15.95 9.57
C PRO A 67 -3.93 -14.58 10.06
N VAL A 68 -3.35 -13.81 9.14
CA VAL A 68 -3.00 -12.41 9.27
C VAL A 68 -3.72 -11.64 8.16
N TYR A 69 -4.44 -10.59 8.52
CA TYR A 69 -5.06 -9.70 7.55
C TYR A 69 -4.00 -8.79 6.94
N LEU A 70 -4.00 -8.69 5.62
CA LEU A 70 -3.14 -7.82 4.82
C LEU A 70 -4.03 -6.88 4.01
N SER A 71 -3.75 -5.58 4.02
CA SER A 71 -4.36 -4.63 3.08
C SER A 71 -3.38 -3.55 2.59
N ASN A 72 -3.81 -2.82 1.56
CA ASN A 72 -3.02 -1.80 0.85
C ASN A 72 -1.75 -2.41 0.20
N PHE A 73 -1.83 -3.67 -0.21
CA PHE A 73 -0.74 -4.37 -0.88
C PHE A 73 -0.81 -4.16 -2.40
N MET A 74 0.22 -3.53 -2.97
CA MET A 74 0.23 -3.19 -4.40
C MET A 74 0.63 -4.37 -5.28
N VAL A 75 -0.19 -4.70 -6.27
CA VAL A 75 0.09 -5.75 -7.24
C VAL A 75 0.50 -5.15 -8.58
N ASN A 76 1.51 -5.75 -9.22
CA ASN A 76 1.97 -5.27 -10.52
C ASN A 76 1.03 -5.68 -11.66
N GLU A 77 0.38 -6.83 -11.51
CA GLU A 77 -0.51 -7.43 -12.50
C GLU A 77 -1.82 -7.82 -11.82
N TRP A 78 -2.95 -7.67 -12.52
CA TRP A 78 -4.27 -7.97 -11.98
C TRP A 78 -4.67 -9.43 -12.25
N ASP A 79 -3.83 -10.36 -11.81
CA ASP A 79 -3.99 -11.80 -11.97
C ASP A 79 -3.67 -12.51 -10.64
N GLU A 80 -4.57 -13.39 -10.20
CA GLU A 80 -4.53 -13.99 -8.87
C GLU A 80 -3.29 -14.84 -8.62
N GLN A 81 -2.78 -15.53 -9.65
CA GLN A 81 -1.56 -16.34 -9.52
C GLN A 81 -0.35 -15.42 -9.24
N PHE A 82 -0.28 -14.29 -9.93
CA PHE A 82 0.77 -13.28 -9.69
C PHE A 82 0.61 -12.61 -8.32
N TRP A 83 -0.62 -12.42 -7.82
CA TRP A 83 -0.84 -11.89 -6.47
C TRP A 83 -0.30 -12.84 -5.42
N TYR A 84 -0.60 -14.13 -5.56
CA TYR A 84 -0.12 -15.17 -4.67
C TYR A 84 1.41 -15.15 -4.59
N ASP A 85 2.09 -15.19 -5.73
CA ASP A 85 3.55 -15.17 -5.79
C ASP A 85 4.14 -13.90 -5.18
N GLN A 86 3.58 -12.72 -5.48
CA GLN A 86 4.06 -11.44 -4.95
C GLN A 86 3.88 -11.33 -3.43
N VAL A 87 2.72 -11.75 -2.90
CA VAL A 87 2.47 -11.73 -1.45
C VAL A 87 3.37 -12.75 -0.75
N SER A 88 3.49 -13.95 -1.31
CA SER A 88 4.38 -15.00 -0.79
C SER A 88 5.84 -14.51 -0.76
N ASP A 89 6.32 -13.94 -1.86
CA ASP A 89 7.66 -13.37 -1.97
C ASP A 89 7.89 -12.25 -0.95
N PHE A 90 6.92 -11.35 -0.77
CA PHE A 90 7.03 -10.27 0.19
C PHE A 90 7.25 -10.81 1.61
N PHE A 91 6.44 -11.77 2.08
CA PHE A 91 6.66 -12.35 3.40
C PHE A 91 7.95 -13.17 3.47
N ALA A 92 8.30 -13.85 2.39
CA ALA A 92 9.54 -14.58 2.27
C ALA A 92 10.78 -13.67 2.40
N HIS A 93 10.72 -12.45 1.83
CA HIS A 93 11.73 -11.40 2.03
C HIS A 93 11.96 -11.09 3.51
N HIS A 94 10.90 -11.18 4.31
CA HIS A 94 10.93 -10.91 5.74
C HIS A 94 11.21 -12.17 6.57
N GLY A 95 11.60 -13.27 5.93
CA GLY A 95 11.93 -14.52 6.60
C GLY A 95 10.72 -15.29 7.10
N LEU A 96 9.54 -15.06 6.50
CA LEU A 96 8.28 -15.63 6.93
C LEU A 96 7.71 -16.50 5.81
N GLN A 97 7.44 -17.77 6.11
CA GLN A 97 6.89 -18.71 5.15
C GLN A 97 5.37 -18.68 5.19
N THR A 98 4.74 -18.29 4.08
CA THR A 98 3.28 -18.35 3.93
C THR A 98 2.83 -19.78 3.65
N ARG A 99 1.64 -20.15 4.15
CA ARG A 99 1.06 -21.49 3.96
C ARG A 99 -0.11 -21.50 2.99
N MET A 100 -0.96 -20.47 3.04
CA MET A 100 -2.14 -20.34 2.20
C MET A 100 -2.49 -18.85 2.14
N ILE A 101 -3.05 -18.39 1.02
CA ILE A 101 -3.48 -16.99 0.87
C ILE A 101 -4.92 -16.98 0.34
N TYR A 102 -5.78 -16.26 1.05
CA TYR A 102 -7.17 -16.02 0.65
C TYR A 102 -7.32 -14.57 0.20
N PHE A 103 -7.74 -14.36 -1.05
CA PHE A 103 -8.10 -13.05 -1.58
C PHE A 103 -9.62 -12.87 -1.52
N HIS A 104 -10.08 -11.76 -0.95
CA HIS A 104 -11.52 -11.51 -0.85
C HIS A 104 -12.05 -10.83 -2.12
N THR A 105 -12.43 -11.65 -3.11
CA THR A 105 -12.89 -11.19 -4.43
C THR A 105 -14.41 -11.10 -4.56
N LEU A 106 -15.17 -11.52 -3.53
CA LEU A 106 -16.63 -11.58 -3.56
C LEU A 106 -17.32 -10.22 -3.36
N ASP A 107 -16.62 -9.22 -2.83
CA ASP A 107 -17.12 -7.86 -2.69
C ASP A 107 -16.92 -7.08 -4.01
N ALA A 108 -17.91 -7.17 -4.90
CA ALA A 108 -17.83 -6.62 -6.26
C ALA A 108 -17.67 -5.09 -6.31
N GLU A 109 -18.23 -4.36 -5.35
CA GLU A 109 -18.10 -2.89 -5.27
C GLU A 109 -16.65 -2.54 -4.93
N PHE A 110 -16.14 -3.13 -3.85
CA PHE A 110 -14.78 -2.83 -3.42
C PHE A 110 -13.71 -3.37 -4.36
N LEU A 111 -13.97 -4.49 -5.05
CA LEU A 111 -13.07 -5.06 -6.05
C LEU A 111 -12.78 -4.07 -7.18
N GLN A 112 -13.73 -3.20 -7.56
CA GLN A 112 -13.49 -2.17 -8.58
C GLN A 112 -12.46 -1.14 -8.11
N ILE A 113 -12.48 -0.79 -6.82
CA ILE A 113 -11.53 0.16 -6.23
C ILE A 113 -10.16 -0.47 -6.11
N GLN A 114 -10.11 -1.72 -5.63
CA GLN A 114 -8.90 -2.51 -5.56
C GLN A 114 -8.23 -2.60 -6.94
N LYS A 115 -9.00 -2.91 -7.98
CA LYS A 115 -8.53 -2.95 -9.36
C LYS A 115 -8.06 -1.59 -9.87
N HIS A 116 -8.76 -0.51 -9.52
CA HIS A 116 -8.36 0.84 -9.92
C HIS A 116 -7.03 1.27 -9.28
N CYS A 117 -6.84 0.93 -8.00
CA CYS A 117 -5.63 1.30 -7.26
C CYS A 117 -4.49 0.28 -7.40
N SER A 118 -4.77 -0.87 -8.04
CA SER A 118 -3.92 -2.07 -7.99
C SER A 118 -3.55 -2.47 -6.56
N LEU A 119 -4.49 -2.37 -5.62
CA LEU A 119 -4.29 -2.72 -4.22
C LEU A 119 -5.21 -3.86 -3.83
N ILE A 120 -4.68 -4.86 -3.14
CA ILE A 120 -5.45 -6.02 -2.69
C ILE A 120 -5.51 -6.11 -1.16
N ASP A 121 -6.51 -6.87 -0.72
CA ASP A 121 -6.69 -7.30 0.66
C ASP A 121 -6.69 -8.83 0.70
N ALA A 122 -6.07 -9.42 1.71
CA ALA A 122 -5.95 -10.86 1.83
C ALA A 122 -5.95 -11.33 3.30
N LEU A 123 -6.27 -12.60 3.52
CA LEU A 123 -5.84 -13.35 4.70
C LEU A 123 -4.64 -14.23 4.32
N VAL A 124 -3.52 -13.99 4.98
CA VAL A 124 -2.29 -14.76 4.80
C VAL A 124 -2.12 -15.69 5.99
N TYR A 125 -2.12 -16.99 5.73
CA TYR A 125 -2.09 -18.02 6.76
C TYR A 125 -0.66 -18.46 7.02
N PHE A 126 -0.26 -18.44 8.29
CA PHE A 126 1.01 -18.95 8.78
C PHE A 126 0.84 -20.29 9.51
N ARG A 127 1.92 -21.05 9.64
CA ARG A 127 1.89 -22.37 10.31
C ARG A 127 1.78 -22.23 11.83
N SER A 128 2.31 -21.15 12.40
CA SER A 128 2.37 -20.94 13.84
C SER A 128 1.91 -19.54 14.26
N GLU A 129 1.43 -19.44 15.50
CA GLU A 129 1.05 -18.15 16.09
C GLU A 129 2.25 -17.21 16.18
N GLN A 130 3.44 -17.76 16.47
CA GLN A 130 4.68 -17.02 16.57
C GLN A 130 5.07 -16.39 15.23
N GLU A 131 4.92 -17.09 14.12
CA GLU A 131 5.10 -16.53 12.78
C GLU A 131 4.10 -15.44 12.47
N ALA A 132 2.81 -15.66 12.74
CA ALA A 132 1.78 -14.65 12.54
C ALA A 132 2.06 -13.37 13.36
N LYS A 133 2.47 -13.51 14.63
CA LYS A 133 2.88 -12.37 15.49
C LYS A 133 4.11 -11.66 14.94
N ARG A 134 5.12 -12.40 14.47
CA ARG A 134 6.31 -11.81 13.82
C ARG A 134 5.94 -11.07 12.53
N ALA A 135 5.04 -11.62 11.72
CA ALA A 135 4.54 -10.99 10.51
C ALA A 135 3.86 -9.65 10.81
N ILE A 136 2.96 -9.61 11.79
CA ILE A 136 2.32 -8.37 12.23
C ILE A 136 3.38 -7.38 12.73
N ALA A 137 4.26 -7.80 13.65
CA ALA A 137 5.26 -6.90 14.24
C ALA A 137 6.26 -6.32 13.22
N THR A 138 6.63 -7.10 12.20
CA THR A 138 7.66 -6.72 11.23
C THR A 138 7.07 -5.96 10.03
N CYS A 139 5.88 -6.36 9.56
CA CYS A 139 5.32 -5.90 8.30
C CYS A 139 4.22 -4.83 8.45
N HIS A 140 3.60 -4.69 9.63
CA HIS A 140 2.59 -3.66 9.87
C HIS A 140 3.16 -2.25 9.66
N ARG A 141 2.50 -1.44 8.82
CA ARG A 141 2.90 -0.07 8.42
C ARG A 141 4.26 0.01 7.72
N SER A 142 4.83 -1.12 7.32
CA SER A 142 6.00 -1.16 6.44
C SER A 142 5.66 -0.60 5.05
N LEU A 143 6.66 -0.04 4.36
CA LEU A 143 6.49 0.52 3.02
C LEU A 143 6.69 -0.57 1.96
N TYR A 144 5.71 -0.69 1.07
CA TYR A 144 5.73 -1.58 -0.08
C TYR A 144 5.21 -0.84 -1.31
N TYR A 145 6.08 -0.62 -2.30
CA TYR A 145 5.84 0.19 -3.51
C TYR A 145 5.33 1.61 -3.20
N GLY A 146 5.78 2.17 -2.08
CA GLY A 146 5.34 3.49 -1.61
C GLY A 146 3.99 3.48 -0.87
N HIS A 147 3.38 2.31 -0.68
CA HIS A 147 2.17 2.11 0.13
C HIS A 147 2.52 1.63 1.54
N LYS A 148 1.80 2.13 2.55
CA LYS A 148 1.94 1.63 3.93
C LYS A 148 0.99 0.46 4.13
N LEU A 149 1.56 -0.73 4.32
CA LEU A 149 0.77 -1.95 4.52
C LEU A 149 0.01 -1.90 5.85
N ASN A 150 -1.17 -2.49 5.89
CA ASN A 150 -1.86 -2.76 7.15
C ASN A 150 -1.85 -4.27 7.36
N VAL A 151 -1.06 -4.71 8.35
CA VAL A 151 -0.88 -6.14 8.69
C VAL A 151 -1.39 -6.35 10.11
N MET A 152 -2.48 -7.08 10.30
CA MET A 152 -3.20 -7.21 11.59
C MET A 152 -3.61 -8.66 11.83
N SER A 153 -4.16 -8.97 13.01
CA SER A 153 -4.74 -10.30 13.27
C SER A 153 -5.82 -10.63 12.22
N GLY A 154 -5.78 -11.84 11.65
CA GLY A 154 -6.83 -12.29 10.73
C GLY A 154 -8.05 -12.87 11.43
N ARG A 155 -7.95 -13.19 12.73
CA ARG A 155 -9.04 -13.78 13.54
C ARG A 155 -9.72 -12.78 14.46
N THR A 156 -8.94 -11.90 15.05
CA THR A 156 -9.42 -10.98 16.08
C THR A 156 -9.62 -9.61 15.46
N PRO A 157 -10.86 -9.07 15.43
CA PRO A 157 -11.08 -7.73 14.93
C PRO A 157 -10.38 -6.71 15.83
N GLU A 158 -9.68 -5.76 15.20
CA GLU A 158 -9.11 -4.60 15.86
C GLU A 158 -10.00 -3.39 15.59
N TYR A 159 -10.13 -2.49 16.56
CA TYR A 159 -11.05 -1.36 16.49
C TYR A 159 -10.32 -0.02 16.58
N PHE A 160 -10.91 0.98 15.94
CA PHE A 160 -10.46 2.37 16.03
C PHE A 160 -10.71 2.98 17.40
N CYS A 161 -9.82 3.88 17.82
CA CYS A 161 -10.02 4.75 18.97
C CYS A 161 -10.77 6.01 18.55
N ASN A 162 -12.07 6.07 18.82
CA ASN A 162 -12.96 7.14 18.36
C ASN A 162 -12.53 8.58 18.74
N GLU A 163 -11.75 8.76 19.81
CA GLU A 163 -11.27 10.06 20.26
C GLU A 163 -10.23 10.68 19.33
N ARG A 164 -9.45 9.83 18.65
CA ARG A 164 -8.32 10.21 17.78
C ARG A 164 -8.50 9.69 16.36
N SER A 165 -9.72 9.28 16.00
CA SER A 165 -10.07 8.76 14.70
C SER A 165 -11.20 9.52 14.04
N VAL A 166 -11.15 9.58 12.71
CA VAL A 166 -12.13 10.30 11.90
C VAL A 166 -12.41 9.54 10.61
N ARG A 167 -13.66 9.58 10.16
CA ARG A 167 -14.04 9.16 8.81
C ARG A 167 -13.97 10.37 7.88
N LEU A 168 -13.15 10.28 6.86
CA LEU A 168 -13.06 11.27 5.79
C LEU A 168 -13.95 10.83 4.65
N VAL A 169 -14.94 11.65 4.30
CA VAL A 169 -15.86 11.43 3.18
C VAL A 169 -15.64 12.49 2.12
N ARG A 170 -15.76 12.12 0.85
CA ARG A 170 -15.72 13.08 -0.25
C ARG A 170 -16.72 12.72 -1.34
N ASN A 171 -17.48 13.71 -1.79
CA ASN A 171 -18.50 13.54 -2.83
C ASN A 171 -17.93 13.38 -4.25
N ASP A 172 -16.61 13.36 -4.40
CA ASP A 172 -15.88 13.33 -5.66
C ASP A 172 -15.27 11.94 -5.83
N LEU A 173 -16.01 11.07 -6.51
CA LEU A 173 -15.65 9.65 -6.68
C LEU A 173 -14.28 9.46 -7.36
N GLU A 174 -13.89 10.34 -8.30
CA GLU A 174 -12.54 10.28 -8.91
C GLU A 174 -11.43 10.57 -7.89
N ALA A 175 -11.67 11.49 -6.95
CA ALA A 175 -10.72 11.73 -5.89
C ALA A 175 -10.73 10.63 -4.81
N MET A 176 -11.84 9.90 -4.69
CA MET A 176 -11.95 8.72 -3.82
C MET A 176 -11.22 7.51 -4.38
N GLN A 177 -10.96 7.44 -5.68
CA GLN A 177 -10.17 6.38 -6.32
C GLN A 177 -8.66 6.45 -6.00
N LYS A 178 -8.23 7.35 -5.11
CA LYS A 178 -6.83 7.44 -4.67
C LYS A 178 -6.55 6.42 -3.56
N PRO A 179 -5.35 5.82 -3.53
CA PRO A 179 -4.96 4.94 -2.44
C PRO A 179 -4.84 5.72 -1.13
N GLU A 180 -5.10 5.06 -0.01
CA GLU A 180 -5.10 5.59 1.35
C GLU A 180 -3.79 6.30 1.66
N THR A 181 -2.66 5.71 1.23
CA THR A 181 -1.32 6.27 1.39
C THR A 181 -1.20 7.68 0.77
N SER A 182 -1.88 7.95 -0.35
CA SER A 182 -1.85 9.29 -0.96
C SER A 182 -2.50 10.35 -0.06
N ILE A 183 -3.55 9.97 0.65
CA ILE A 183 -4.31 10.89 1.52
C ILE A 183 -3.58 11.02 2.85
N GLU A 184 -3.06 9.91 3.36
CA GLU A 184 -2.17 9.90 4.52
C GLU A 184 -0.96 10.84 4.31
N ASN A 185 -0.31 10.79 3.14
CA ASN A 185 0.83 11.64 2.83
C ASN A 185 0.47 13.14 2.76
N VAL A 186 -0.79 13.48 2.44
CA VAL A 186 -1.26 14.87 2.45
C VAL A 186 -1.48 15.38 3.87
N LEU A 187 -1.93 14.52 4.79
CA LEU A 187 -2.26 14.89 6.16
C LEU A 187 -1.07 14.79 7.12
N THR A 188 -0.16 13.85 6.88
CA THR A 188 1.03 13.58 7.72
C THR A 188 1.87 14.83 8.04
N PRO A 189 2.10 15.79 7.12
CA PRO A 189 2.85 17.01 7.43
C PRO A 189 2.19 17.91 8.49
N PHE A 190 0.89 17.75 8.72
CA PHE A 190 0.11 18.58 9.64
C PHE A 190 -0.31 17.83 10.91
N GLY A 191 -0.30 16.50 10.88
CA GLY A 191 -0.58 15.67 12.05
C GLY A 191 -0.19 14.23 11.77
N ARG A 192 0.43 13.56 12.75
CA ARG A 192 0.93 12.20 12.58
C ARG A 192 -0.22 11.20 12.47
N VAL A 193 -0.40 10.65 11.27
CA VAL A 193 -1.34 9.55 11.00
C VAL A 193 -0.69 8.24 11.41
N GLU A 194 -1.37 7.48 12.26
CA GLU A 194 -0.94 6.17 12.72
C GLU A 194 -1.46 5.07 11.81
N PHE A 195 -2.72 5.17 11.40
CA PHE A 195 -3.39 4.15 10.60
C PHE A 195 -4.38 4.78 9.62
N ALA A 196 -4.52 4.18 8.44
CA ALA A 196 -5.49 4.57 7.43
C ALA A 196 -6.02 3.33 6.72
N THR A 197 -7.33 3.22 6.59
CA THR A 197 -8.00 2.12 5.87
C THR A 197 -9.25 2.62 5.18
N ARG A 198 -9.52 2.10 3.99
CA ARG A 198 -10.78 2.32 3.30
C ARG A 198 -11.79 1.25 3.73
N GLN A 199 -12.97 1.71 4.14
CA GLN A 199 -14.07 0.82 4.54
C GLN A 199 -15.21 0.83 3.52
N SER A 200 -15.31 1.87 2.69
CA SER A 200 -16.32 1.99 1.63
C SER A 200 -15.75 2.73 0.41
N GLU A 201 -16.52 2.79 -0.68
CA GLU A 201 -16.08 3.49 -1.88
C GLU A 201 -15.80 4.98 -1.67
N ASP A 202 -16.59 5.59 -0.80
CA ASP A 202 -16.67 7.02 -0.58
C ASP A 202 -16.06 7.48 0.75
N SER A 203 -15.51 6.54 1.54
CA SER A 203 -14.96 6.88 2.86
C SER A 203 -13.66 6.16 3.22
N ILE A 204 -12.80 6.90 3.91
CA ILE A 204 -11.57 6.39 4.51
C ILE A 204 -11.60 6.72 5.98
N VAL A 205 -11.24 5.76 6.82
CA VAL A 205 -11.10 5.96 8.25
C VAL A 205 -9.63 6.11 8.58
N MET A 206 -9.30 7.16 9.33
CA MET A 206 -7.94 7.46 9.75
C MET A 206 -7.85 7.56 11.26
N GLU A 207 -6.76 7.05 11.81
CA GLU A 207 -6.38 7.17 13.21
C GLU A 207 -5.09 7.98 13.31
N PHE A 208 -5.10 8.96 14.21
CA PHE A 208 -3.94 9.80 14.51
C PHE A 208 -3.31 9.35 15.82
N THR A 209 -2.03 9.68 16.00
CA THR A 209 -1.31 9.36 17.23
C THR A 209 -2.00 9.95 18.48
N ASN A 210 -2.59 11.13 18.36
CA ASN A 210 -3.39 11.76 19.40
C ASN A 210 -4.39 12.77 18.81
N THR A 211 -5.28 13.29 19.66
CA THR A 211 -6.34 14.23 19.29
C THR A 211 -5.80 15.54 18.72
N ASP A 212 -4.67 16.05 19.23
CA ASP A 212 -4.07 17.29 18.72
C ASP A 212 -3.58 17.13 17.27
N CYS A 213 -2.92 16.01 16.96
CA CYS A 213 -2.51 15.68 15.59
C CYS A 213 -3.73 15.63 14.66
N MET A 214 -4.83 15.02 15.11
CA MET A 214 -6.07 14.96 14.35
C MET A 214 -6.61 16.35 14.06
N VAL A 215 -6.75 17.21 15.08
CA VAL A 215 -7.27 18.57 14.94
C VAL A 215 -6.41 19.40 13.99
N GLN A 216 -5.08 19.35 14.13
CA GLN A 216 -4.15 20.06 13.26
C GLN A 216 -4.26 19.60 11.81
N ALA A 217 -4.27 18.28 11.55
CA ALA A 217 -4.41 17.73 10.21
C ALA A 217 -5.78 18.03 9.58
N LEU A 218 -6.85 18.02 10.37
CA LEU A 218 -8.18 18.33 9.88
C LEU A 218 -8.38 19.82 9.60
N SER A 219 -7.71 20.70 10.35
CA SER A 219 -7.77 22.15 10.13
C SER A 219 -7.06 22.61 8.86
N SER A 220 -6.06 21.84 8.40
CA SER A 220 -5.24 22.18 7.23
C SER A 220 -5.80 21.65 5.91
N GLN A 221 -6.79 20.75 5.96
CA GLN A 221 -7.39 20.13 4.78
C GLN A 221 -8.78 20.73 4.51
N ASN A 222 -9.06 21.05 3.24
CA ASN A 222 -10.36 21.58 2.80
C ASN A 222 -11.04 20.68 1.75
N SER A 223 -10.46 19.50 1.48
CA SER A 223 -10.90 18.62 0.38
C SER A 223 -11.80 17.48 0.84
N TRP A 224 -11.81 17.19 2.13
CA TRP A 224 -12.48 16.06 2.75
C TRP A 224 -13.43 16.58 3.82
N LYS A 225 -14.60 15.96 3.93
CA LYS A 225 -15.52 16.23 5.03
C LYS A 225 -15.19 15.27 6.16
N PRO A 226 -14.66 15.75 7.30
CA PRO A 226 -14.46 14.89 8.46
C PRO A 226 -15.81 14.59 9.12
N ILE A 227 -15.98 13.32 9.49
CA ILE A 227 -17.12 12.81 10.26
C ILE A 227 -16.54 12.06 11.45
N GLN A 228 -16.91 12.47 12.66
CA GLN A 228 -16.51 11.78 13.88
C GLN A 228 -17.05 10.34 13.87
N LEU A 229 -16.23 9.39 14.27
CA LEU A 229 -16.67 8.01 14.41
C LEU A 229 -17.66 7.88 15.57
N ARG A 230 -18.72 7.09 15.35
CA ARG A 230 -19.72 6.74 16.36
C ARG A 230 -19.75 5.22 16.48
N GLY A 231 -19.67 4.70 17.70
CA GLY A 231 -19.64 3.26 17.97
C GLY A 231 -18.31 2.60 17.60
N GLN A 232 -18.25 1.28 17.70
CA GLN A 232 -17.07 0.51 17.36
C GLN A 232 -16.94 0.38 15.84
N VAL A 233 -15.79 0.79 15.28
CA VAL A 233 -15.47 0.65 13.86
C VAL A 233 -14.22 -0.22 13.75
N GLN A 234 -14.33 -1.30 12.97
CA GLN A 234 -13.24 -2.24 12.76
C GLN A 234 -12.16 -1.64 11.83
N LYS A 235 -10.90 -2.00 12.06
CA LYS A 235 -9.74 -1.61 11.25
C LYS A 235 -9.60 -2.49 10.02
N GLN A 236 -9.77 -3.81 10.17
CA GLN A 236 -9.88 -4.72 9.03
C GLN A 236 -11.20 -4.49 8.28
N ARG A 237 -11.23 -4.79 6.97
CA ARG A 237 -12.49 -4.91 6.22
C ARG A 237 -13.21 -6.24 6.49
N PHE A 238 -12.44 -7.28 6.77
CA PHE A 238 -12.94 -8.61 7.09
C PHE A 238 -11.93 -9.34 7.98
N VAL A 239 -12.44 -10.25 8.81
CA VAL A 239 -11.67 -11.30 9.50
C VAL A 239 -12.09 -12.67 8.98
N GLU A 240 -11.37 -13.72 9.35
CA GLU A 240 -11.63 -15.11 8.97
C GLU A 240 -13.09 -15.50 9.20
N ALA A 241 -13.70 -15.05 10.29
CA ALA A 241 -15.10 -15.32 10.61
C ALA A 241 -16.08 -14.78 9.56
N ASP A 242 -15.79 -13.61 8.96
CA ASP A 242 -16.67 -12.95 7.99
C ASP A 242 -16.64 -13.64 6.62
N VAL A 243 -15.52 -14.29 6.29
CA VAL A 243 -15.26 -14.88 4.97
C VAL A 243 -15.19 -16.41 4.97
N LYS A 244 -15.67 -17.07 6.03
CA LYS A 244 -15.66 -18.55 6.15
C LYS A 244 -16.33 -19.24 4.96
N SER A 245 -17.46 -18.73 4.49
CA SER A 245 -18.17 -19.30 3.33
C SER A 245 -17.34 -19.20 2.05
N GLY A 246 -16.69 -18.05 1.82
CA GLY A 246 -15.79 -17.85 0.68
C GLY A 246 -14.56 -18.76 0.71
N ILE A 247 -13.97 -18.96 1.89
CA ILE A 247 -12.85 -19.90 2.07
C ILE A 247 -13.33 -21.34 1.80
N SER A 248 -14.48 -21.74 2.33
CA SER A 248 -15.04 -23.09 2.13
C SER A 248 -15.28 -23.36 0.65
N TRP A 249 -15.86 -22.39 -0.06
CA TRP A 249 -16.09 -22.49 -1.49
C TRP A 249 -14.78 -22.68 -2.28
N LEU A 250 -13.70 -21.98 -1.93
CA LEU A 250 -12.39 -22.17 -2.58
C LEU A 250 -11.79 -23.55 -2.28
N ILE A 251 -11.90 -24.02 -1.04
CA ILE A 251 -11.43 -25.37 -0.65
C ILE A 251 -12.15 -26.45 -1.48
N GLU A 252 -13.45 -26.28 -1.72
CA GLU A 252 -14.27 -27.24 -2.47
C GLU A 252 -14.08 -27.13 -4.00
N SER A 253 -13.89 -25.91 -4.52
CA SER A 253 -13.85 -25.65 -5.96
C SER A 253 -12.46 -25.68 -6.58
N GLN A 254 -11.41 -25.48 -5.79
CA GLN A 254 -10.03 -25.46 -6.27
C GLN A 254 -9.22 -26.61 -5.67
N GLU A 255 -8.92 -27.60 -6.50
CA GLU A 255 -8.02 -28.69 -6.11
C GLU A 255 -6.65 -28.13 -5.69
N GLY A 256 -6.12 -28.59 -4.57
CA GLY A 256 -4.82 -28.14 -4.09
C GLY A 256 -4.84 -26.83 -3.29
N TYR A 257 -6.01 -26.20 -3.05
CA TYR A 257 -6.07 -24.90 -2.34
C TYR A 257 -5.40 -24.94 -0.96
N LEU A 258 -5.64 -25.98 -0.16
CA LEU A 258 -4.98 -26.19 1.14
C LEU A 258 -3.51 -26.60 1.02
N GLN A 259 -3.11 -27.03 -0.17
CA GLN A 259 -1.76 -27.48 -0.51
C GLN A 259 -0.93 -26.38 -1.18
N GLN A 260 -1.44 -25.14 -1.26
CA GLN A 260 -0.68 -23.96 -1.64
C GLN A 260 0.68 -23.94 -0.93
N ARG A 261 1.74 -23.65 -1.70
CA ARG A 261 3.12 -23.50 -1.21
C ARG A 261 3.75 -22.30 -1.89
N PRO A 262 4.71 -21.62 -1.25
CA PRO A 262 5.56 -20.68 -1.96
C PRO A 262 6.20 -21.36 -3.17
N ARG A 263 6.64 -20.57 -4.14
CA ARG A 263 7.37 -21.07 -5.30
C ARG A 263 8.55 -21.96 -4.87
N PRO A 264 8.92 -22.99 -5.64
CA PRO A 264 9.98 -23.92 -5.28
C PRO A 264 11.28 -23.23 -4.88
N GLU A 265 11.66 -22.15 -5.58
CA GLU A 265 12.87 -21.36 -5.30
C GLU A 265 12.82 -20.74 -3.91
N VAL A 266 11.67 -20.17 -3.54
CA VAL A 266 11.44 -19.58 -2.21
C VAL A 266 11.46 -20.66 -1.12
N SER A 267 10.85 -21.80 -1.38
CA SER A 267 10.84 -22.93 -0.45
C SER A 267 12.25 -23.48 -0.20
N GLN A 268 13.06 -23.62 -1.26
CA GLN A 268 14.44 -24.06 -1.17
C GLN A 268 15.28 -23.14 -0.29
N TYR A 269 15.14 -21.81 -0.42
CA TYR A 269 15.84 -20.87 0.46
C TYR A 269 15.55 -21.12 1.95
N PHE A 270 14.29 -21.40 2.31
CA PHE A 270 13.95 -21.73 3.69
C PHE A 270 14.53 -23.06 4.17
N GLU A 271 14.60 -24.06 3.29
CA GLU A 271 15.21 -25.37 3.57
C GLU A 271 16.73 -25.24 3.77
N ASP A 272 17.37 -24.40 2.97
CA ASP A 272 18.79 -24.08 3.06
C ASP A 272 19.12 -23.13 4.23
N GLY A 273 18.10 -22.60 4.92
CA GLY A 273 18.27 -21.62 5.99
C GLY A 273 18.78 -20.27 5.50
N ILE A 274 18.54 -19.94 4.24
CA ILE A 274 18.97 -18.70 3.57
C ILE A 274 17.77 -17.76 3.48
N GLN A 275 18.00 -16.46 3.64
CA GLN A 275 16.96 -15.47 3.38
C GLN A 275 16.67 -15.40 1.87
N PRO A 276 15.41 -15.61 1.44
CA PRO A 276 15.04 -15.60 0.03
C PRO A 276 15.46 -14.30 -0.67
N ILE A 277 16.18 -14.45 -1.80
CA ILE A 277 16.53 -13.32 -2.66
C ILE A 277 15.32 -13.01 -3.52
N VAL A 278 14.40 -12.20 -2.98
CA VAL A 278 13.25 -11.70 -3.72
C VAL A 278 13.47 -10.27 -4.18
N GLU A 279 12.78 -9.89 -5.25
CA GLU A 279 13.00 -8.63 -5.92
C GLU A 279 12.52 -7.42 -5.11
N THR A 280 13.35 -6.87 -4.23
CA THR A 280 13.02 -5.73 -3.37
C THR A 280 12.90 -4.37 -4.08
N ARG A 281 12.57 -4.33 -5.37
CA ARG A 281 12.41 -3.08 -6.16
C ARG A 281 11.42 -2.09 -5.53
N TRP A 282 10.55 -2.58 -4.65
CA TRP A 282 9.62 -1.81 -3.86
C TRP A 282 10.23 -1.02 -2.70
N LYS A 283 11.40 -1.42 -2.19
CA LYS A 283 12.12 -0.67 -1.17
C LYS A 283 12.74 0.56 -1.86
N PRO A 284 12.36 1.79 -1.48
CA PRO A 284 13.05 2.95 -2.00
C PRO A 284 14.53 2.79 -1.67
N PRO A 285 15.45 3.08 -2.60
CA PRO A 285 16.88 3.02 -2.31
C PRO A 285 17.12 3.87 -1.05
N GLN A 286 17.80 3.29 -0.04
CA GLN A 286 17.96 3.90 1.28
C GLN A 286 18.64 5.28 1.26
N THR A 287 19.19 5.66 0.11
CA THR A 287 19.57 7.04 -0.21
C THR A 287 18.92 7.45 -1.53
N PRO A 288 18.24 8.61 -1.59
CA PRO A 288 17.93 9.19 -2.88
C PRO A 288 19.25 9.49 -3.58
N LYS A 289 19.60 8.69 -4.60
CA LYS A 289 20.55 9.12 -5.62
C LYS A 289 19.87 10.28 -6.35
N HIS A 290 19.93 11.47 -5.76
CA HIS A 290 19.90 12.67 -6.57
C HIS A 290 21.06 12.48 -7.54
N SER A 291 20.78 12.31 -8.83
CA SER A 291 21.83 12.36 -9.83
C SER A 291 22.65 13.61 -9.54
N ARG A 292 23.99 13.51 -9.54
CA ARG A 292 24.88 14.66 -9.34
C ARG A 292 24.40 15.84 -10.20
N GLU A 293 24.02 15.54 -11.44
CA GLU A 293 23.41 16.47 -12.39
C GLU A 293 22.22 17.27 -11.86
N ARG A 294 21.30 16.66 -11.08
CA ARG A 294 20.15 17.38 -10.54
C ARG A 294 20.56 18.32 -9.40
N LYS A 295 21.49 17.89 -8.54
CA LYS A 295 22.06 18.76 -7.49
C LYS A 295 22.82 19.94 -8.11
N ASP A 296 23.64 19.66 -9.12
CA ASP A 296 24.44 20.68 -9.81
C ASP A 296 23.54 21.70 -10.53
N ARG A 297 22.46 21.25 -11.19
CA ARG A 297 21.45 22.13 -11.81
C ARG A 297 20.70 22.97 -10.78
N ASP A 298 20.33 22.40 -9.63
CA ASP A 298 19.68 23.13 -8.54
C ASP A 298 20.57 24.21 -7.95
N GLU A 299 21.85 23.90 -7.79
CA GLU A 299 22.83 24.82 -7.25
C GLU A 299 23.15 25.95 -8.25
N HIS A 300 23.27 25.62 -9.53
CA HIS A 300 23.43 26.58 -10.62
C HIS A 300 22.24 27.54 -10.73
N LEU A 301 21.00 27.03 -10.68
CA LEU A 301 19.79 27.86 -10.71
C LEU A 301 19.71 28.79 -9.48
N LYS A 302 20.08 28.29 -8.30
CA LYS A 302 20.14 29.12 -7.08
C LYS A 302 21.17 30.24 -7.20
N GLN A 303 22.33 29.99 -7.81
CA GLN A 303 23.37 31.00 -8.04
C GLN A 303 22.91 32.07 -9.03
N LEU A 304 22.36 31.69 -10.19
CA LEU A 304 21.83 32.63 -11.19
C LEU A 304 20.72 33.51 -10.60
N TRP A 305 19.81 32.91 -9.81
CA TRP A 305 18.74 33.67 -9.17
C TRP A 305 19.25 34.65 -8.10
N LYS A 306 20.28 34.27 -7.33
CA LYS A 306 20.95 35.18 -6.37
C LYS A 306 21.62 36.35 -7.09
N GLN A 307 22.29 36.11 -8.22
CA GLN A 307 22.90 37.18 -9.02
C GLN A 307 21.83 38.14 -9.56
N LYS A 308 20.77 37.61 -10.17
CA LYS A 308 19.67 38.43 -10.71
C LYS A 308 18.95 39.26 -9.65
N LYS A 309 18.79 38.75 -8.43
CA LYS A 309 18.19 39.51 -7.31
C LYS A 309 19.00 40.74 -6.89
N LYS A 310 20.31 40.74 -7.10
CA LYS A 310 21.19 41.87 -6.74
C LYS A 310 21.14 43.00 -7.76
N GLU A 311 20.62 42.77 -8.97
CA GLU A 311 20.49 43.81 -9.99
C GLU A 311 19.47 44.87 -9.54
N VAL A 312 19.84 46.16 -9.54
CA VAL A 312 18.95 47.29 -9.19
C VAL A 312 17.68 47.28 -10.05
N ARG A 313 17.82 46.88 -11.32
CA ARG A 313 16.71 46.73 -12.26
C ARG A 313 15.72 45.65 -11.80
N PHE A 314 16.17 44.59 -11.16
CA PHE A 314 15.31 43.52 -10.65
C PHE A 314 14.43 44.01 -9.50
N GLN A 315 14.93 44.86 -8.61
CA GLN A 315 14.15 45.39 -7.49
C GLN A 315 12.93 46.18 -7.99
N LYS A 316 13.10 46.94 -9.08
CA LYS A 316 12.07 47.74 -9.75
C LYS A 316 11.05 46.92 -10.56
N LEU A 317 11.26 45.61 -10.74
CA LEU A 317 10.32 44.76 -11.48
C LEU A 317 9.07 44.44 -10.66
N SER A 318 7.93 44.39 -11.35
CA SER A 318 6.67 43.87 -10.81
C SER A 318 6.79 42.38 -10.47
N LYS A 319 5.90 41.89 -9.60
CA LYS A 319 5.83 40.46 -9.21
C LYS A 319 5.66 39.53 -10.40
N TRP A 320 4.88 39.94 -11.39
CA TRP A 320 4.67 39.16 -12.62
C TRP A 320 5.95 39.07 -13.46
N GLN A 321 6.67 40.17 -13.64
CA GLN A 321 7.96 40.20 -14.35
C GLN A 321 9.02 39.35 -13.64
N LYS A 322 9.10 39.42 -12.29
CA LYS A 322 10.00 38.57 -11.49
C LYS A 322 9.71 37.08 -11.68
N ASN A 323 8.42 36.69 -11.69
CA ASN A 323 8.03 35.31 -11.96
C ASN A 323 8.35 34.87 -13.38
N LYS A 324 8.15 35.73 -14.39
CA LYS A 324 8.51 35.45 -15.78
C LYS A 324 10.02 35.24 -15.94
N LEU A 325 10.83 36.07 -15.28
CA LEU A 325 12.28 35.93 -15.25
C LEU A 325 12.72 34.59 -14.62
N TYR A 326 12.13 34.22 -13.48
CA TYR A 326 12.40 32.92 -12.85
C TYR A 326 12.05 31.74 -13.76
N GLN A 327 10.92 31.83 -14.47
CA GLN A 327 10.51 30.80 -15.43
C GLN A 327 11.48 30.68 -16.60
N ASN A 328 11.99 31.80 -17.11
CA ASN A 328 13.00 31.79 -18.17
C ASN A 328 14.30 31.13 -17.68
N LEU A 329 14.77 31.48 -16.48
CA LEU A 329 15.95 30.84 -15.87
C LEU A 329 15.76 29.34 -15.66
N CYS A 330 14.57 28.90 -15.21
CA CYS A 330 14.28 27.48 -15.10
C CYS A 330 14.36 26.78 -16.47
N LYS A 331 13.86 27.41 -17.55
CA LYS A 331 13.96 26.86 -18.90
C LYS A 331 15.41 26.78 -19.38
N GLU A 332 16.21 27.81 -19.14
CA GLU A 332 17.64 27.85 -19.48
C GLU A 332 18.43 26.73 -18.80
N VAL A 333 18.12 26.41 -17.55
CA VAL A 333 18.77 25.32 -16.78
C VAL A 333 18.14 23.94 -17.06
N GLY A 334 17.20 23.84 -18.01
CA GLY A 334 16.57 22.57 -18.41
C GLY A 334 15.57 22.02 -17.38
N TYR A 335 15.00 22.87 -16.53
CA TYR A 335 13.92 22.49 -15.62
C TYR A 335 12.57 22.48 -16.35
N GLY A 336 11.92 21.31 -16.39
CA GLY A 336 10.55 21.16 -16.90
C GLY A 336 9.58 22.10 -16.18
N MET A 337 8.78 22.86 -16.93
CA MET A 337 7.85 23.83 -16.35
C MET A 337 6.85 23.13 -15.40
N LYS A 338 6.78 23.57 -14.15
CA LYS A 338 5.60 23.30 -13.32
C LYS A 338 4.43 24.09 -13.93
N PRO A 339 3.27 23.48 -14.23
CA PRO A 339 2.18 24.18 -14.91
C PRO A 339 1.72 25.39 -14.10
N GLY A 340 1.60 26.53 -14.76
CA GLY A 340 1.18 27.78 -14.13
C GLY A 340 -0.25 27.70 -13.58
N LYS A 341 -0.51 28.40 -12.46
CA LYS A 341 -1.80 28.40 -11.74
C LYS A 341 -3.03 28.68 -12.65
N LYS A 342 -2.88 29.41 -13.75
CA LYS A 342 -3.97 29.74 -14.69
C LYS A 342 -4.39 28.56 -15.59
N VAL A 343 -3.45 27.72 -16.04
CA VAL A 343 -3.75 26.55 -16.89
C VAL A 343 -4.60 25.53 -16.11
N ARG A 344 -4.29 25.35 -14.82
CA ARG A 344 -5.12 24.55 -13.89
C ARG A 344 -6.55 25.08 -13.76
N LYS A 345 -6.74 26.41 -13.77
CA LYS A 345 -8.06 27.04 -13.59
C LYS A 345 -8.94 26.90 -14.83
N VAL A 346 -8.37 26.96 -16.03
CA VAL A 346 -9.08 26.77 -17.30
C VAL A 346 -9.49 25.30 -17.48
N GLN A 347 -8.59 24.35 -17.19
CA GLN A 347 -8.92 22.92 -17.19
C GLN A 347 -10.03 22.59 -16.18
N GLN A 348 -10.01 23.21 -14.99
CA GLN A 348 -11.08 23.07 -13.99
C GLN A 348 -12.43 23.64 -14.43
N ASN A 349 -12.45 24.71 -15.23
CA ASN A 349 -13.71 25.31 -15.69
C ASN A 349 -14.36 24.50 -16.81
N VAL A 350 -13.57 23.93 -17.73
CA VAL A 350 -14.09 23.04 -18.80
C VAL A 350 -14.72 21.78 -18.22
N LEU A 351 -14.09 21.18 -17.20
CA LEU A 351 -14.62 20.01 -16.49
C LEU A 351 -15.92 20.28 -15.70
N LYS A 352 -16.13 21.52 -15.25
CA LYS A 352 -17.36 21.94 -14.55
C LYS A 352 -18.55 22.07 -15.51
N SER A 353 -18.34 22.57 -16.72
CA SER A 353 -19.40 22.75 -17.73
C SER A 353 -19.91 21.41 -18.27
N VAL A 354 -19.01 20.43 -18.47
CA VAL A 354 -19.38 19.07 -18.91
C VAL A 354 -20.20 18.36 -17.82
N ASN A 355 -19.83 18.51 -16.55
CA ASN A 355 -20.56 17.93 -15.43
C ASN A 355 -21.92 18.59 -15.16
N PHE A 356 -22.08 19.86 -15.49
CA PHE A 356 -23.38 20.55 -15.38
C PHE A 356 -24.41 19.95 -16.34
N PHE A 357 -24.03 19.70 -17.60
CA PHE A 357 -24.90 19.08 -18.61
C PHE A 357 -25.31 17.65 -18.26
N LEU A 358 -24.48 16.92 -17.50
CA LEU A 358 -24.76 15.55 -17.07
C LEU A 358 -25.62 15.47 -15.79
N ARG A 359 -25.87 16.60 -15.11
CA ARG A 359 -26.49 16.68 -13.77
C ARG A 359 -27.88 17.30 -13.72
N THR A 360 -28.46 17.73 -14.83
CA THR A 360 -29.90 18.07 -14.89
C THR A 360 -30.73 16.80 -14.75
N ARG A 361 -30.83 16.33 -13.50
CA ARG A 361 -31.59 15.19 -12.99
C ARG A 361 -32.70 15.72 -12.10
N ASP A 362 -33.77 16.23 -12.68
CA ASP A 362 -35.06 16.05 -12.03
C ASP A 362 -35.62 14.72 -12.56
N LYS A 363 -35.72 13.75 -11.64
CA LYS A 363 -36.06 12.36 -11.91
C LYS A 363 -37.51 12.27 -12.42
N PRO A 364 -37.80 11.28 -13.27
CA PRO A 364 -38.37 10.06 -12.72
C PRO A 364 -37.56 8.83 -13.11
N THR A 365 -37.84 7.72 -12.44
CA THR A 365 -37.32 6.37 -12.71
C THR A 365 -37.26 6.14 -14.21
N LEU A 366 -36.04 6.09 -14.77
CA LEU A 366 -35.88 5.87 -16.20
C LEU A 366 -36.36 4.47 -16.52
N THR A 367 -37.27 4.38 -17.48
CA THR A 367 -37.60 3.11 -18.11
C THR A 367 -36.34 2.53 -18.75
N GLN A 368 -36.31 1.21 -18.90
CA GLN A 368 -35.16 0.49 -19.44
C GLN A 368 -34.73 1.02 -20.82
N GLU A 369 -35.70 1.47 -21.63
CA GLU A 369 -35.48 2.11 -22.94
C GLU A 369 -34.73 3.45 -22.81
N ALA A 370 -35.10 4.29 -21.85
CA ALA A 370 -34.40 5.56 -21.60
C ALA A 370 -32.97 5.32 -21.05
N MET A 371 -32.75 4.19 -20.37
CA MET A 371 -31.42 3.74 -19.93
C MET A 371 -30.55 3.31 -21.13
N VAL A 372 -31.14 2.55 -22.07
CA VAL A 372 -30.49 2.13 -23.32
C VAL A 372 -30.13 3.34 -24.19
N GLU A 373 -31.03 4.31 -24.34
CA GLU A 373 -30.77 5.53 -25.13
C GLU A 373 -29.68 6.40 -24.49
N ARG A 374 -29.59 6.44 -23.15
CA ARG A 374 -28.47 7.11 -22.45
C ARG A 374 -27.13 6.43 -22.69
N VAL A 375 -27.08 5.10 -22.72
CA VAL A 375 -25.85 4.36 -23.05
C VAL A 375 -25.45 4.62 -24.50
N ARG A 376 -26.42 4.67 -25.42
CA ARG A 376 -26.20 4.98 -26.83
C ARG A 376 -25.61 6.39 -27.03
N VAL A 377 -26.19 7.40 -26.40
CA VAL A 377 -25.71 8.80 -26.49
C VAL A 377 -24.32 8.96 -25.84
N ARG A 378 -24.06 8.29 -24.71
CA ARG A 378 -22.74 8.28 -24.07
C ARG A 378 -21.67 7.71 -25.01
N ASN A 379 -21.95 6.59 -25.67
CA ASN A 379 -21.01 5.94 -26.57
C ASN A 379 -20.77 6.78 -27.84
N ALA A 380 -21.79 7.46 -28.37
CA ALA A 380 -21.63 8.39 -29.48
C ALA A 380 -20.70 9.57 -29.12
N LEU A 381 -20.84 10.13 -27.91
CA LEU A 381 -19.99 11.24 -27.44
C LEU A 381 -18.54 10.80 -27.19
N LEU A 382 -18.32 9.60 -26.65
CA LEU A 382 -16.98 9.05 -26.49
C LEU A 382 -16.29 8.80 -27.83
N ASN A 383 -17.04 8.37 -28.84
CA ASN A 383 -16.51 8.21 -30.20
C ASN A 383 -16.14 9.56 -30.83
N VAL A 384 -16.94 10.61 -30.64
CA VAL A 384 -16.59 11.97 -31.11
C VAL A 384 -15.33 12.49 -30.42
N LEU A 385 -15.17 12.25 -29.12
CA LEU A 385 -13.95 12.62 -28.38
C LEU A 385 -12.72 11.83 -28.82
N HIS A 386 -12.90 10.55 -29.16
CA HIS A 386 -11.84 9.71 -29.68
C HIS A 386 -11.39 10.22 -31.07
N VAL A 387 -12.33 10.49 -31.98
CA VAL A 387 -12.05 11.05 -33.31
C VAL A 387 -11.36 12.41 -33.21
N ALA A 388 -11.82 13.30 -32.32
CA ALA A 388 -11.18 14.60 -32.10
C ALA A 388 -9.72 14.47 -31.60
N ASN A 389 -9.43 13.48 -30.77
CA ASN A 389 -8.07 13.21 -30.30
C ASN A 389 -7.18 12.57 -31.38
N VAL A 390 -7.75 11.78 -32.29
CA VAL A 390 -7.03 11.21 -33.44
C VAL A 390 -6.69 12.31 -34.45
N VAL A 391 -7.63 13.19 -34.80
CA VAL A 391 -7.39 14.34 -35.70
C VAL A 391 -6.31 15.27 -35.14
N LYS A 392 -6.31 15.49 -33.82
CA LYS A 392 -5.30 16.33 -33.15
C LYS A 392 -3.91 15.70 -33.07
N ARG A 393 -3.77 14.40 -33.33
CA ARG A 393 -2.48 13.70 -33.44
C ARG A 393 -1.98 13.60 -34.88
N ALA A 394 -2.87 13.81 -35.85
CA ALA A 394 -2.55 13.79 -37.28
C ALA A 394 -2.16 15.19 -37.82
N GLN A 395 -2.39 16.24 -37.04
CA GLN A 395 -1.87 17.60 -37.23
C GLN A 395 -0.64 17.80 -36.35
#